data_AF-A0A1F7LWU9-F1
#
_entry.id   AF-A0A1F7LWU9-F1
#
_cell.length_a   1.000
_cell.length_b   1.000
_cell.length_c   1.000
_cell.angle_alpha   90.00
_cell.angle_beta   90.00
_cell.angle_gamma   90.00
#
_symmetry.space_group_name_H-M   'P 1'
#
loop_
_entity.id
_entity.type
_entity.pdbx_description
1 polymer ?
#
loop_
_entity_poly.entity_id
_entity_poly.type
_entity_poly.pdbx_seq_one_letter_code
_entity_poly.pdbx_strand_id
1 'polypeptide(L)'
;MSEINTSSKRIADIITTIDEIAFQTNLLALNAAVEAARAGEQGRGFAVVAAEVRNLAQRSATAAKEIKTLIQDSVQKVGVGSDLVNRSGETLSEIVGSVKRVTDIIAEIAAASQEQSTGIDQVNRAVTQMDQVTQANAAQTEELSSTSQSLAAQAEQLQALVGRFKLGGDAVPRRPAVPHRRSLPPHPLPPHPPLSPAGREEQGEGARGTVRRVDRQKPVLVGAPAGRRSAGAKDDGFEEF
;
A
#
# COMPACT_ATOMS: atom_id res chain seq x y z
N MET A 1 -17.54 29.57 4.07
CA MET A 1 -16.62 30.71 4.35
C MET A 1 -16.75 31.86 3.35
N SER A 2 -16.87 31.60 2.03
CA SER A 2 -17.03 32.67 1.01
C SER A 2 -18.24 33.60 1.25
N GLU A 3 -19.39 33.04 1.64
CA GLU A 3 -20.60 33.81 1.96
C GLU A 3 -20.43 34.73 3.18
N ILE A 4 -19.67 34.26 4.19
CA ILE A 4 -19.36 35.06 5.38
C ILE A 4 -18.50 36.25 4.98
N ASN A 5 -17.44 36.04 4.20
CA ASN A 5 -16.58 37.12 3.71
C ASN A 5 -17.37 38.14 2.87
N THR A 6 -18.26 37.67 2.00
CA THR A 6 -19.13 38.53 1.18
C THR A 6 -20.08 39.36 2.05
N SER A 7 -20.70 38.72 3.05
CA SER A 7 -21.59 39.40 4.00
C SER A 7 -20.84 40.42 4.86
N SER A 8 -19.64 40.10 5.34
CA SER A 8 -18.80 41.02 6.12
C SER A 8 -18.36 42.24 5.30
N LYS A 9 -18.03 42.07 4.00
CA LYS A 9 -17.75 43.21 3.10
C LYS A 9 -18.95 44.12 2.96
N ARG A 10 -20.14 43.55 2.74
CA ARG A 10 -21.39 44.31 2.65
C ARG A 10 -21.67 45.09 3.93
N ILE A 11 -21.40 44.50 5.10
CA ILE A 11 -21.49 45.21 6.38
C ILE A 11 -20.50 46.37 6.44
N ALA A 12 -19.25 46.19 6.01
CA ALA A 12 -18.25 47.28 5.99
C ALA A 12 -18.66 48.46 5.10
N ASP A 13 -19.32 48.21 3.97
CA ASP A 13 -19.86 49.24 3.08
C ASP A 13 -21.01 50.01 3.75
N ILE A 14 -21.92 49.31 4.43
CA ILE A 14 -23.03 49.92 5.21
C ILE A 14 -22.47 50.81 6.32
N ILE A 15 -21.47 50.33 7.06
CA ILE A 15 -20.83 51.11 8.14
C ILE A 15 -20.13 52.35 7.59
N THR A 16 -19.53 52.27 6.40
CA THR A 16 -18.95 53.45 5.72
C THR A 16 -20.04 54.48 5.38
N THR A 17 -21.20 54.03 4.90
CA THR A 17 -22.36 54.91 4.66
C THR A 17 -22.86 55.57 5.95
N ILE A 18 -22.86 54.84 7.08
CA ILE A 18 -23.27 55.38 8.39
C ILE A 18 -22.28 56.45 8.89
N ASP A 19 -20.97 56.25 8.71
CA ASP A 19 -19.95 57.27 9.05
C ASP A 19 -20.12 58.54 8.21
N GLU A 20 -20.46 58.40 6.92
CA GLU A 20 -20.80 59.53 6.04
C GLU A 20 -22.05 60.28 6.51
N ILE A 21 -23.12 59.56 6.90
CA ILE A 21 -24.34 60.17 7.45
C ILE A 21 -24.03 60.91 8.78
N ALA A 22 -23.21 60.31 9.65
CA ALA A 22 -22.78 60.94 10.88
C ALA A 22 -21.98 62.22 10.61
N PHE A 23 -21.09 62.21 9.63
CA PHE A 23 -20.34 63.40 9.21
C PHE A 23 -21.24 64.51 8.66
N GLN A 24 -22.19 64.17 7.78
CA GLN A 24 -23.17 65.13 7.25
C GLN A 24 -24.05 65.72 8.36
N THR A 25 -24.51 64.88 9.30
CA THR A 25 -25.30 65.33 10.46
C THR A 25 -24.50 66.29 11.35
N ASN A 26 -23.21 66.02 11.55
CA ASN A 26 -22.31 66.90 12.28
C ASN A 26 -22.10 68.25 11.57
N LEU A 27 -22.03 68.28 10.23
CA LEU A 27 -21.97 69.53 9.46
C LEU A 27 -23.28 70.32 9.53
N LEU A 28 -24.43 69.65 9.44
CA LEU A 28 -25.75 70.29 9.58
C LEU A 28 -25.92 70.91 10.97
N ALA A 29 -25.52 70.19 12.02
CA ALA A 29 -25.56 70.68 13.40
C ALA A 29 -24.65 71.89 13.61
N LEU A 30 -23.48 71.93 12.97
CA LEU A 30 -22.60 73.09 12.99
C LEU A 30 -23.26 74.31 12.32
N ASN A 31 -23.86 74.13 11.14
CA ASN A 31 -24.58 75.21 10.46
C ASN A 31 -25.75 75.74 11.30
N ALA A 32 -26.51 74.84 11.94
CA ALA A 32 -27.59 75.22 12.84
C ALA A 32 -27.09 76.01 14.06
N ALA A 33 -25.94 75.64 14.65
CA ALA A 33 -25.34 76.38 15.75
C ALA A 33 -24.91 77.80 15.32
N VAL A 34 -24.40 77.96 14.09
CA VAL A 34 -24.05 79.28 13.53
C VAL A 34 -25.29 80.15 13.33
N GLU A 35 -26.37 79.60 12.76
CA GLU A 35 -27.60 80.36 12.55
C GLU A 35 -28.29 80.71 13.87
N ALA A 36 -28.24 79.81 14.86
CA ALA A 36 -28.71 80.09 16.21
C ALA A 36 -27.94 81.22 16.88
N ALA A 37 -26.61 81.29 16.71
CA ALA A 37 -25.81 82.40 17.19
C ALA A 37 -26.17 83.72 16.48
N ARG A 38 -26.50 83.66 15.18
CA ARG A 38 -26.92 84.81 14.38
C ARG A 38 -28.28 85.38 14.80
N ALA A 39 -29.20 84.52 15.25
CA ALA A 39 -30.51 84.91 15.77
C ALA A 39 -30.45 85.52 17.20
N GLY A 40 -29.28 85.55 17.84
CA GLY A 40 -29.07 86.13 19.17
C GLY A 40 -29.89 85.41 20.25
N GLU A 41 -30.59 86.17 21.09
CA GLU A 41 -31.38 85.64 22.21
C GLU A 41 -32.51 84.70 21.77
N GLN A 42 -33.09 84.90 20.58
CA GLN A 42 -34.15 84.04 20.05
C GLN A 42 -33.64 82.67 19.61
N GLY A 43 -32.33 82.54 19.36
CA GLY A 43 -31.68 81.30 18.93
C GLY A 43 -31.20 80.41 20.07
N ARG A 44 -31.30 80.84 21.35
CA ARG A 44 -30.74 80.10 22.50
C ARG A 44 -31.18 78.64 22.59
N GLY A 45 -32.48 78.37 22.39
CA GLY A 45 -33.01 77.00 22.41
C GLY A 45 -32.47 76.15 21.25
N PHE A 46 -32.37 76.73 20.05
CA PHE A 46 -31.82 76.05 18.88
C PHE A 46 -30.32 75.76 19.01
N ALA A 47 -29.56 76.64 19.67
CA ALA A 47 -28.13 76.43 19.92
C ALA A 47 -27.87 75.18 20.79
N VAL A 48 -28.70 74.94 21.81
CA VAL A 48 -28.58 73.76 22.68
C VAL A 48 -28.89 72.48 21.91
N VAL A 49 -29.97 72.49 21.11
CA VAL A 49 -30.33 71.33 20.27
C VAL A 49 -29.23 71.05 19.23
N ALA A 50 -28.67 72.09 18.60
CA ALA A 50 -27.59 71.94 17.64
C ALA A 50 -26.32 71.34 18.27
N ALA A 51 -25.98 71.74 19.51
CA ALA A 51 -24.87 71.15 20.25
C ALA A 51 -25.11 69.65 20.57
N GLU A 52 -26.33 69.29 20.98
CA GLU A 52 -26.68 67.89 21.29
C GLU A 52 -26.66 67.00 20.03
N VAL A 53 -27.22 67.48 18.92
CA VAL A 53 -27.18 66.77 17.63
C VAL A 53 -25.73 66.58 17.16
N ARG A 54 -24.88 67.59 17.35
CA ARG A 54 -23.45 67.49 17.04
C ARG A 54 -22.74 66.44 17.89
N ASN A 55 -23.02 66.40 19.20
CA ASN A 55 -22.46 65.40 20.11
C ASN A 55 -22.89 63.99 19.70
N LEU A 56 -24.18 63.80 19.40
CA LEU A 56 -24.72 62.52 18.95
C LEU A 56 -24.05 62.05 17.64
N ALA A 57 -23.90 62.96 16.66
CA ALA A 57 -23.23 62.67 15.40
C ALA A 57 -21.76 62.25 15.60
N GLN A 58 -21.02 62.93 16.47
CA GLN A 58 -19.65 62.55 16.82
C GLN A 58 -19.58 61.17 17.48
N ARG A 59 -20.51 60.86 18.39
CA ARG A 59 -20.60 59.53 19.02
C ARG A 59 -20.92 58.43 18.00
N SER A 60 -21.82 58.69 17.06
CA SER A 60 -22.14 57.77 15.96
C SER A 60 -20.93 57.51 15.06
N ALA A 61 -20.14 58.53 14.73
CA ALA A 61 -18.93 58.38 13.92
C ALA A 61 -17.86 57.53 14.63
N THR A 62 -17.65 57.74 15.94
CA THR A 62 -16.73 56.92 16.73
C THR A 62 -17.18 55.46 16.76
N ALA A 63 -18.46 55.20 17.04
CA ALA A 63 -19.01 53.84 17.06
C ALA A 63 -18.91 53.16 15.68
N ALA A 64 -19.16 53.89 14.58
CA ALA A 64 -19.00 53.37 13.23
C ALA A 64 -17.55 52.93 12.94
N LYS A 65 -16.55 53.71 13.38
CA LYS A 65 -15.13 53.35 13.25
C LYS A 65 -14.74 52.11 14.06
N GLU A 66 -15.25 51.98 15.28
CA GLU A 66 -15.02 50.79 16.11
C GLU A 66 -15.61 49.53 15.45
N ILE A 67 -16.85 49.61 14.96
CA ILE A 67 -17.49 48.51 14.24
C ILE A 67 -16.70 48.15 12.97
N LYS A 68 -16.25 49.15 12.20
CA LYS A 68 -15.43 48.93 10.99
C LYS A 68 -14.16 48.15 11.31
N THR A 69 -13.49 48.49 12.41
CA THR A 69 -12.27 47.80 12.87
C THR A 69 -12.56 46.35 13.25
N LEU A 70 -13.64 46.09 14.00
CA LEU A 70 -14.05 44.73 14.37
C LEU A 70 -14.42 43.86 13.17
N ILE A 71 -15.08 44.44 12.16
CA ILE A 71 -15.41 43.74 10.92
C ILE A 71 -14.15 43.40 10.12
N GLN A 72 -13.17 44.31 10.05
CA GLN A 72 -11.89 44.04 9.39
C GLN A 72 -11.12 42.90 10.05
N ASP A 73 -11.03 42.90 11.39
CA ASP A 73 -10.42 41.80 12.15
C ASP A 73 -11.17 40.48 11.93
N SER A 74 -12.50 40.51 11.90
CA SER A 74 -13.33 39.33 11.61
C SER A 74 -13.06 38.77 10.21
N VAL A 75 -12.96 39.62 9.18
CA VAL A 75 -12.63 39.19 7.80
C VAL A 75 -11.25 38.54 7.74
N GLN A 76 -10.26 39.11 8.43
CA GLN A 76 -8.91 38.55 8.49
C GLN A 76 -8.91 37.16 9.14
N LYS A 77 -9.58 37.01 10.28
CA LYS A 77 -9.69 35.72 11.00
C LYS A 77 -10.42 34.67 10.17
N VAL A 78 -11.50 35.03 9.48
CA VAL A 78 -12.21 34.14 8.56
C VAL A 78 -11.31 33.72 7.39
N GLY A 79 -10.48 34.62 6.87
CA GLY A 79 -9.49 34.31 5.84
C GLY A 79 -8.49 33.25 6.30
N VAL A 80 -7.84 33.48 7.45
CA VAL A 80 -6.90 32.52 8.04
C VAL A 80 -7.58 31.17 8.33
N GLY A 81 -8.81 31.19 8.85
CA GLY A 81 -9.59 29.98 9.11
C GLY A 81 -9.92 29.22 7.82
N SER A 82 -10.24 29.93 6.73
CA SER A 82 -10.50 29.32 5.43
C SER A 82 -9.28 28.60 4.88
N ASP A 83 -8.10 29.20 4.99
CA ASP A 83 -6.84 28.58 4.53
C ASP A 83 -6.51 27.33 5.34
N LEU A 84 -6.72 27.34 6.65
CA LEU A 84 -6.48 26.19 7.51
C LEU A 84 -7.44 25.02 7.20
N VAL A 85 -8.71 25.33 6.91
CA VAL A 85 -9.70 24.33 6.49
C VAL A 85 -9.32 23.74 5.13
N ASN A 86 -8.87 24.55 4.18
CA ASN A 86 -8.42 24.08 2.87
C ASN A 86 -7.22 23.11 3.00
N ARG A 87 -6.20 23.47 3.79
CA ARG A 87 -5.05 22.58 4.08
C ARG A 87 -5.49 21.29 4.75
N SER A 88 -6.39 21.37 5.73
CA SER A 88 -6.97 20.17 6.35
C SER A 88 -7.68 19.28 5.32
N GLY A 89 -8.39 19.89 4.38
CA GLY A 89 -9.04 19.19 3.27
C GLY A 89 -8.06 18.46 2.36
N GLU A 90 -6.93 19.08 2.01
CA GLU A 90 -5.84 18.45 1.25
C GLU A 90 -5.26 17.24 1.99
N THR A 91 -4.93 17.41 3.28
CA THR A 91 -4.43 16.31 4.12
C THR A 91 -5.43 15.16 4.24
N LEU A 92 -6.72 15.45 4.39
CA LEU A 92 -7.76 14.41 4.40
C LEU A 92 -7.84 13.69 3.04
N SER A 93 -7.65 14.39 1.93
CA SER A 93 -7.59 13.77 0.59
C SER A 93 -6.39 12.83 0.46
N GLU A 94 -5.22 13.23 0.95
CA GLU A 94 -4.03 12.37 1.00
C GLU A 94 -4.24 11.13 1.87
N ILE A 95 -4.93 11.27 3.00
CA ILE A 95 -5.30 10.15 3.87
C ILE A 95 -6.21 9.17 3.12
N VAL A 96 -7.26 9.66 2.46
CA VAL A 96 -8.16 8.81 1.66
C VAL A 96 -7.38 8.07 0.56
N GLY A 97 -6.48 8.76 -0.14
CA GLY A 97 -5.61 8.13 -1.14
C GLY A 97 -4.69 7.06 -0.54
N SER A 98 -4.18 7.29 0.67
CA SER A 98 -3.33 6.33 1.38
C SER A 98 -4.11 5.09 1.84
N VAL A 99 -5.33 5.29 2.35
CA VAL A 99 -6.23 4.18 2.73
C VAL A 99 -6.54 3.32 1.50
N LYS A 100 -6.82 3.93 0.34
CA LYS A 100 -7.06 3.19 -0.90
C LYS A 100 -5.88 2.30 -1.30
N ARG A 101 -4.65 2.81 -1.22
CA ARG A 101 -3.44 2.00 -1.49
C ARG A 101 -3.31 0.82 -0.53
N VAL A 102 -3.63 1.01 0.74
CA VAL A 102 -3.62 -0.09 1.73
C VAL A 102 -4.69 -1.13 1.37
N THR A 103 -5.88 -0.71 0.95
CA THR A 103 -6.93 -1.62 0.48
C THR A 103 -6.48 -2.43 -0.73
N ASP A 104 -5.81 -1.80 -1.71
CA ASP A 104 -5.28 -2.49 -2.89
C ASP A 104 -4.24 -3.54 -2.49
N ILE A 105 -3.31 -3.21 -1.58
CA ILE A 105 -2.32 -4.15 -1.04
C ILE A 105 -3.00 -5.33 -0.34
N ILE A 106 -4.05 -5.09 0.46
CA ILE A 106 -4.79 -6.16 1.13
C ILE A 106 -5.46 -7.09 0.10
N ALA A 107 -6.00 -6.54 -1.00
CA ALA A 107 -6.57 -7.34 -2.07
C ALA A 107 -5.51 -8.21 -2.77
N GLU A 108 -4.32 -7.67 -3.02
CA GLU A 108 -3.18 -8.41 -3.57
C GLU A 108 -2.71 -9.52 -2.60
N ILE A 109 -2.62 -9.23 -1.30
CA ILE A 109 -2.27 -10.22 -0.27
C ILE A 109 -3.31 -11.34 -0.22
N ALA A 110 -4.60 -11.01 -0.30
CA ALA A 110 -5.66 -12.02 -0.30
C ALA A 110 -5.57 -12.94 -1.52
N ALA A 111 -5.32 -12.38 -2.71
CA ALA A 111 -5.11 -13.15 -3.92
C ALA A 111 -3.87 -14.05 -3.83
N ALA A 112 -2.73 -13.51 -3.39
CA ALA A 112 -1.50 -14.27 -3.18
C ALA A 112 -1.67 -15.37 -2.13
N SER A 113 -2.41 -15.11 -1.05
CA SER A 113 -2.70 -16.09 -0.01
C SER A 113 -3.54 -17.25 -0.55
N GLN A 114 -4.50 -16.97 -1.43
CA GLN A 114 -5.31 -18.02 -2.07
C GLN A 114 -4.47 -18.88 -3.02
N GLU A 115 -3.57 -18.27 -3.78
CA GLU A 115 -2.63 -18.99 -4.64
C GLU A 115 -1.66 -19.85 -3.82
N GLN A 116 -1.10 -19.30 -2.75
CA GLN A 116 -0.24 -20.06 -1.83
C GLN A 116 -0.98 -21.23 -1.19
N SER A 117 -2.23 -21.06 -0.75
CA SER A 117 -3.04 -22.15 -0.22
C SER A 117 -3.19 -23.29 -1.24
N THR A 118 -3.48 -22.93 -2.50
CA THR A 118 -3.60 -23.91 -3.60
C THR A 118 -2.26 -24.61 -3.86
N GLY A 119 -1.14 -23.87 -3.81
CA GLY A 119 0.21 -24.43 -3.93
C GLY A 119 0.56 -25.39 -2.79
N ILE A 120 0.17 -25.07 -1.56
CA ILE A 120 0.37 -25.94 -0.39
C ILE A 120 -0.42 -27.24 -0.54
N ASP A 121 -1.66 -27.20 -1.03
CA ASP A 121 -2.44 -28.41 -1.30
C ASP A 121 -1.76 -29.31 -2.34
N GLN A 122 -1.16 -28.74 -3.38
CA GLN A 122 -0.40 -29.48 -4.38
C GLN A 122 0.86 -30.12 -3.79
N VAL A 123 1.61 -29.36 -2.97
CA VAL A 123 2.79 -29.87 -2.26
C VAL A 123 2.40 -31.02 -1.33
N ASN A 124 1.30 -30.87 -0.58
CA ASN A 124 0.81 -31.91 0.31
C ASN A 124 0.52 -33.21 -0.44
N ARG A 125 -0.20 -33.14 -1.57
CA ARG A 125 -0.47 -34.29 -2.44
C ARG A 125 0.82 -34.94 -2.96
N ALA A 126 1.79 -34.14 -3.39
CA ALA A 126 3.07 -34.65 -3.87
C ALA A 126 3.85 -35.38 -2.75
N VAL A 127 3.84 -34.85 -1.52
CA VAL A 127 4.48 -35.48 -0.36
C VAL A 127 3.79 -36.79 0.00
N THR A 128 2.46 -36.85 0.00
CA THR A 128 1.72 -38.11 0.22
C THR A 128 2.04 -39.15 -0.85
N GLN A 129 2.15 -38.75 -2.12
CA GLN A 129 2.55 -39.65 -3.21
C GLN A 129 3.99 -40.15 -3.03
N MET A 130 4.92 -39.28 -2.64
CA MET A 130 6.30 -39.65 -2.34
C MET A 130 6.38 -40.64 -1.19
N ASP A 131 5.59 -40.45 -0.13
CA ASP A 131 5.51 -41.38 1.00
C ASP A 131 5.02 -42.77 0.54
N GLN A 132 3.96 -42.83 -0.27
CA GLN A 132 3.47 -44.10 -0.83
C GLN A 132 4.53 -44.84 -1.66
N VAL A 133 5.24 -44.13 -2.54
CA VAL A 133 6.32 -44.74 -3.34
C VAL A 133 7.47 -45.18 -2.44
N THR A 134 7.79 -44.42 -1.40
CA THR A 134 8.83 -44.77 -0.44
C THR A 134 8.47 -46.05 0.32
N GLN A 135 7.21 -46.18 0.76
CA GLN A 135 6.71 -47.40 1.41
C GLN A 135 6.70 -48.60 0.46
N ALA A 136 6.28 -48.41 -0.80
CA ALA A 136 6.33 -49.46 -1.81
C ALA A 136 7.76 -49.94 -2.09
N ASN A 137 8.72 -49.01 -2.18
CA ASN A 137 10.14 -49.34 -2.36
C ASN A 137 10.70 -50.12 -1.16
N ALA A 138 10.29 -49.77 0.07
CA ALA A 138 10.67 -50.52 1.27
C ALA A 138 10.12 -51.95 1.23
N ALA A 139 8.83 -52.13 0.95
CA ALA A 139 8.21 -53.44 0.82
C ALA A 139 8.84 -54.30 -0.29
N GLN A 140 9.11 -53.70 -1.45
CA GLN A 140 9.79 -54.38 -2.56
C GLN A 140 11.22 -54.78 -2.18
N THR A 141 11.91 -53.96 -1.39
CA THR A 141 13.27 -54.30 -0.89
C THR A 141 13.22 -55.50 0.07
N GLU A 142 12.20 -55.58 0.93
CA GLU A 142 11.98 -56.74 1.81
C GLU A 142 11.70 -58.02 1.00
N GLU A 143 10.84 -57.92 -0.02
CA GLU A 143 10.53 -59.04 -0.92
C GLU A 143 11.76 -59.51 -1.71
N LEU A 144 12.55 -58.56 -2.24
CA LEU A 144 13.80 -58.86 -2.94
C LEU A 144 14.84 -59.50 -2.03
N SER A 145 14.92 -59.07 -0.76
CA SER A 145 15.78 -59.69 0.24
C SER A 145 15.38 -61.14 0.50
N SER A 146 14.08 -61.41 0.71
CA SER A 146 13.54 -62.76 0.89
C SER A 146 13.78 -63.67 -0.33
N THR A 147 13.58 -63.12 -1.53
CA THR A 147 13.83 -63.81 -2.80
C THR A 147 15.31 -64.14 -2.95
N SER A 148 16.20 -63.20 -2.62
CA SER A 148 17.65 -63.40 -2.66
C SER A 148 18.11 -64.49 -1.69
N GLN A 149 17.53 -64.55 -0.48
CA GLN A 149 17.79 -65.63 0.48
C GLN A 149 17.32 -66.99 -0.04
N SER A 150 16.14 -67.04 -0.66
CA SER A 150 15.59 -68.27 -1.25
C SER A 150 16.44 -68.78 -2.42
N LEU A 151 16.92 -67.86 -3.28
CA LEU A 151 17.85 -68.18 -4.37
C LEU A 151 19.20 -68.69 -3.83
N ALA A 152 19.72 -68.07 -2.78
CA ALA A 152 20.95 -68.53 -2.12
C ALA A 152 20.80 -69.96 -1.58
N ALA A 153 19.70 -70.25 -0.89
CA ALA A 153 19.42 -71.60 -0.39
C ALA A 153 19.29 -72.65 -1.52
N GLN A 154 18.65 -72.31 -2.64
CA GLN A 154 18.58 -73.20 -3.81
C GLN A 154 19.96 -73.44 -4.45
N ALA A 155 20.79 -72.40 -4.55
CA ALA A 155 22.15 -72.53 -5.04
C ALA A 155 22.99 -73.46 -4.14
N GLU A 156 22.88 -73.34 -2.82
CA GLU A 156 23.52 -74.25 -1.85
C GLU A 156 23.05 -75.70 -2.02
N GLN A 157 21.74 -75.91 -2.20
CA GLN A 157 21.18 -77.25 -2.45
C GLN A 157 21.72 -77.87 -3.75
N LEU A 158 21.77 -77.10 -4.84
CA LEU A 158 22.34 -77.55 -6.11
C LEU A 158 23.83 -77.89 -5.97
N GLN A 159 24.60 -77.05 -5.26
CA GLN A 159 26.00 -77.32 -4.99
C GLN A 159 26.20 -78.62 -4.19
N ALA A 160 25.34 -78.86 -3.19
CA ALA A 160 25.37 -80.10 -2.41
C ALA A 160 25.00 -81.33 -3.24
N LEU A 161 24.02 -81.23 -4.15
CA LEU A 161 23.65 -82.29 -5.08
C LEU A 161 24.80 -82.65 -6.04
N VAL A 162 25.43 -81.65 -6.66
CA VAL A 162 26.59 -81.86 -7.53
C VAL A 162 27.77 -82.45 -6.75
N GLY A 163 28.00 -82.00 -5.51
CA GLY A 163 29.06 -82.52 -4.64
C GLY A 163 28.92 -84.01 -4.25
N ARG A 164 27.73 -84.60 -4.37
CA ARG A 164 27.51 -86.04 -4.13
C ARG A 164 27.97 -86.92 -5.29
N PHE A 165 28.14 -86.37 -6.49
CA PHE A 165 28.68 -87.12 -7.61
C PHE A 165 30.18 -87.39 -7.36
N LYS A 166 30.48 -88.62 -6.94
CA LYS A 166 31.85 -89.14 -6.94
C LYS A 166 32.25 -89.44 -8.38
N LEU A 167 32.99 -88.50 -8.97
CA LEU A 167 33.71 -88.76 -10.22
C LEU A 167 34.66 -89.92 -9.95
N GLY A 168 34.49 -91.01 -10.71
CA GLY A 168 35.39 -92.16 -10.68
C GLY A 168 36.82 -91.67 -10.75
N GLY A 169 37.64 -92.12 -9.81
CA GLY A 169 38.99 -91.62 -9.61
C GLY A 169 39.84 -91.82 -10.86
N ASP A 170 39.99 -90.76 -11.64
CA ASP A 170 41.28 -90.38 -12.16
C ASP A 170 41.66 -89.05 -11.53
N ALA A 171 42.85 -89.02 -10.97
CA ALA A 171 43.43 -87.86 -10.32
C ALA A 171 43.40 -86.66 -11.28
N VAL A 172 42.47 -85.73 -11.05
CA VAL A 172 42.70 -84.35 -11.47
C VAL A 172 43.87 -83.87 -10.62
N PRO A 173 45.02 -83.52 -11.22
CA PRO A 173 46.13 -82.99 -10.44
C PRO A 173 45.62 -81.75 -9.72
N ARG A 174 45.76 -81.78 -8.40
CA ARG A 174 45.63 -80.63 -7.52
C ARG A 174 46.53 -79.54 -8.08
N ARG A 175 45.94 -78.64 -8.86
CA ARG A 175 46.64 -77.50 -9.46
C ARG A 175 47.26 -76.75 -8.27
N PRO A 176 48.58 -76.49 -8.28
CA PRO A 176 49.26 -75.92 -7.13
C PRO A 176 48.57 -74.61 -6.75
N ALA A 177 48.35 -74.45 -5.45
CA ALA A 177 47.90 -73.22 -4.86
C ALA A 177 48.79 -72.09 -5.38
N VAL A 178 48.20 -71.17 -6.13
CA VAL A 178 48.83 -69.89 -6.42
C VAL A 178 49.06 -69.24 -5.06
N PRO A 179 50.30 -68.87 -4.70
CA PRO A 179 50.57 -68.29 -3.38
C PRO A 179 49.68 -67.07 -3.20
N HIS A 180 49.05 -67.00 -2.03
CA HIS A 180 48.43 -65.79 -1.51
C HIS A 180 49.38 -64.62 -1.77
N ARG A 181 49.02 -63.76 -2.72
CA ARG A 181 49.65 -62.46 -2.84
C ARG A 181 49.22 -61.72 -1.60
N ARG A 182 50.16 -61.64 -0.66
CA ARG A 182 50.25 -60.74 0.48
C ARG A 182 49.22 -59.61 0.36
N SER A 183 48.27 -59.59 1.30
CA SER A 183 47.39 -58.46 1.58
C SER A 183 48.19 -57.16 1.47
N LEU A 184 47.91 -56.38 0.44
CA LEU A 184 48.18 -54.95 0.48
C LEU A 184 47.24 -54.37 1.56
N PRO A 185 47.72 -53.43 2.40
CA PRO A 185 46.85 -52.75 3.36
C PRO A 185 45.68 -52.09 2.61
N PRO A 186 44.51 -51.93 3.24
CA PRO A 186 43.38 -51.25 2.62
C PRO A 186 43.83 -49.83 2.23
N HIS A 187 43.84 -49.54 0.93
CA HIS A 187 43.86 -48.16 0.48
C HIS A 187 42.52 -47.56 0.89
N PRO A 188 42.48 -46.47 1.68
CA PRO A 188 41.24 -45.76 1.90
C PRO A 188 40.73 -45.28 0.54
N LEU A 189 39.45 -45.56 0.26
CA LEU A 189 38.73 -44.95 -0.85
C LEU A 189 38.95 -43.42 -0.77
N PRO A 190 39.21 -42.72 -1.89
CA PRO A 190 39.17 -41.27 -1.88
C PRO A 190 37.78 -40.84 -1.40
N PRO A 191 37.65 -39.88 -0.48
CA PRO A 191 36.35 -39.39 -0.06
C PRO A 191 35.63 -38.84 -1.28
N HIS A 192 34.42 -39.34 -1.55
CA HIS A 192 33.47 -38.63 -2.40
C HIS A 192 33.35 -37.21 -1.86
N PRO A 193 33.41 -36.17 -2.72
CA PRO A 193 33.22 -34.80 -2.25
C PRO A 193 31.86 -34.70 -1.57
N PRO A 194 31.75 -34.07 -0.39
CA PRO A 194 30.45 -33.79 0.16
C PRO A 194 29.72 -32.86 -0.81
N LEU A 195 28.48 -33.20 -1.13
CA LEU A 195 27.52 -32.24 -1.66
C LEU A 195 27.36 -31.15 -0.59
N SER A 196 28.10 -30.07 -0.73
CA SER A 196 27.88 -28.89 0.11
C SER A 196 26.52 -28.28 -0.26
N PRO A 197 25.74 -27.89 0.76
CA PRO A 197 24.46 -27.24 0.55
C PRO A 197 24.68 -25.87 -0.08
N ALA A 198 23.89 -25.56 -1.11
CA ALA A 198 23.82 -24.22 -1.66
C ALA A 198 23.13 -23.30 -0.64
N GLY A 199 23.89 -22.36 -0.06
CA GLY A 199 23.33 -21.21 0.64
C GLY A 199 24.28 -20.43 1.53
N ARG A 200 24.36 -19.12 1.26
CA ARG A 200 24.79 -17.98 2.12
C ARG A 200 26.27 -17.61 2.08
N GLU A 201 26.60 -16.49 1.40
CA GLU A 201 26.85 -15.14 1.98
C GLU A 201 28.37 -14.99 2.22
N GLU A 202 29.11 -13.95 1.86
CA GLU A 202 28.84 -12.51 1.77
C GLU A 202 30.06 -11.78 1.15
N GLN A 203 29.81 -10.56 0.63
CA GLN A 203 30.69 -9.35 0.60
C GLN A 203 32.06 -9.43 -0.15
N GLY A 204 32.22 -8.69 -1.25
CA GLY A 204 32.82 -7.34 -1.28
C GLY A 204 34.28 -7.46 -1.79
N GLU A 205 34.90 -6.62 -2.62
CA GLU A 205 34.68 -5.25 -3.03
C GLU A 205 35.71 -4.93 -4.16
N GLY A 206 35.33 -4.13 -5.15
CA GLY A 206 36.23 -3.35 -6.03
C GLY A 206 36.94 -4.09 -7.18
N ALA A 207 37.02 -3.60 -8.41
CA ALA A 207 36.63 -2.31 -8.98
C ALA A 207 36.74 -2.37 -10.53
N ARG A 208 35.87 -1.59 -11.21
CA ARG A 208 35.99 -1.04 -12.59
C ARG A 208 35.98 -2.07 -13.75
N GLY A 209 35.16 -1.97 -14.78
CA GLY A 209 34.24 -0.94 -15.26
C GLY A 209 33.86 -1.28 -16.72
N THR A 210 32.91 -0.51 -17.25
CA THR A 210 32.40 -0.46 -18.64
C THR A 210 31.24 -1.40 -19.01
N VAL A 211 30.09 -0.72 -19.16
CA VAL A 211 28.78 -1.17 -19.59
C VAL A 211 28.76 -1.30 -21.12
N ARG A 212 28.20 -2.39 -21.65
CA ARG A 212 27.68 -2.43 -23.03
C ARG A 212 26.23 -2.94 -23.04
N ARG A 213 25.32 -2.00 -23.28
CA ARG A 213 23.89 -2.20 -23.61
C ARG A 213 23.73 -3.12 -24.82
N VAL A 214 22.76 -4.03 -24.80
CA VAL A 214 21.93 -4.40 -25.97
C VAL A 214 20.48 -4.66 -25.51
N ASP A 215 19.57 -4.23 -26.36
CA ASP A 215 18.17 -3.86 -26.16
C ASP A 215 17.15 -4.94 -25.74
N ARG A 216 16.15 -4.45 -25.00
CA ARG A 216 14.85 -5.11 -24.76
C ARG A 216 13.98 -5.02 -26.01
N GLN A 217 13.60 -6.17 -26.58
CA GLN A 217 12.46 -6.26 -27.50
C GLN A 217 11.15 -6.46 -26.73
N LYS A 218 10.15 -5.63 -27.09
CA LYS A 218 8.76 -5.62 -26.59
C LYS A 218 7.95 -6.80 -27.15
N PRO A 219 6.93 -7.32 -26.44
CA PRO A 219 5.89 -8.12 -27.06
C PRO A 219 4.83 -7.24 -27.74
N VAL A 220 4.36 -7.71 -28.90
CA VAL A 220 3.35 -7.10 -29.77
C VAL A 220 1.94 -7.36 -29.22
N LEU A 221 1.14 -6.29 -29.16
CA LEU A 221 -0.28 -6.29 -28.83
C LEU A 221 -1.10 -6.67 -30.08
N VAL A 222 -1.90 -7.74 -30.01
CA VAL A 222 -2.87 -8.10 -31.08
C VAL A 222 -4.25 -7.55 -30.71
N GLY A 223 -4.85 -6.84 -31.68
CA GLY A 223 -5.98 -5.94 -31.52
C GLY A 223 -7.36 -6.57 -31.34
N ALA A 224 -8.24 -5.72 -30.81
CA ALA A 224 -9.70 -5.88 -30.74
C ALA A 224 -10.38 -5.66 -32.10
N PRO A 225 -11.66 -6.05 -32.24
CA PRO A 225 -12.59 -5.36 -33.12
C PRO A 225 -13.67 -4.58 -32.34
N ALA A 226 -14.11 -3.51 -32.98
CA ALA A 226 -15.03 -2.50 -32.47
C ALA A 226 -16.52 -2.87 -32.62
N GLY A 227 -17.31 -2.40 -31.65
CA GLY A 227 -18.53 -1.61 -31.85
C GLY A 227 -19.66 -2.13 -32.74
N ARG A 228 -20.75 -2.58 -32.10
CA ARG A 228 -22.12 -2.36 -32.60
C ARG A 228 -22.97 -1.66 -31.53
N ARG A 229 -23.51 -0.50 -31.89
CA ARG A 229 -24.58 0.21 -31.17
C ARG A 229 -25.92 -0.47 -31.46
N SER A 230 -26.76 -0.62 -30.44
CA SER A 230 -28.22 -0.61 -30.60
C SER A 230 -28.85 0.13 -29.42
N ALA A 231 -29.80 0.99 -29.74
CA ALA A 231 -30.54 1.87 -28.84
C ALA A 231 -31.89 1.24 -28.44
N GLY A 232 -32.46 1.72 -27.33
CA GLY A 232 -33.85 1.48 -26.87
C GLY A 232 -34.01 0.18 -26.08
N ALA A 233 -34.75 0.08 -24.97
CA ALA A 233 -35.79 0.94 -24.41
C ALA A 233 -35.93 0.70 -22.89
N LYS A 234 -36.66 1.62 -22.26
CA LYS A 234 -37.13 1.65 -20.86
C LYS A 234 -37.81 0.35 -20.44
N ASP A 235 -37.70 -0.05 -19.17
CA ASP A 235 -38.87 -0.15 -18.28
C ASP A 235 -38.49 -0.33 -16.81
N ASP A 236 -39.43 0.07 -15.97
CA ASP A 236 -39.39 0.30 -14.53
C ASP A 236 -39.35 -0.98 -13.66
N GLY A 237 -38.90 -0.87 -12.40
CA GLY A 237 -39.14 -1.90 -11.38
C GLY A 237 -38.11 -1.99 -10.25
N PHE A 238 -38.12 -1.02 -9.33
CA PHE A 238 -37.48 -1.14 -8.02
C PHE A 238 -38.50 -1.83 -7.09
N GLU A 239 -38.26 -3.09 -6.71
CA GLU A 239 -38.97 -3.75 -5.61
C GLU A 239 -38.11 -3.73 -4.35
N GLU A 240 -38.73 -3.21 -3.30
CA GLU A 240 -38.30 -3.13 -1.91
C GLU A 240 -38.62 -4.47 -1.21
N PHE A 241 -37.62 -5.12 -0.62
CA PHE A 241 -37.73 -5.97 0.57
C PHE A 241 -36.39 -5.99 1.32
#